data_AF-A0A174A6E6-F1
#
_entry.id   AF-A0A174A6E6-F1
#
_cell.length_a   1.000
_cell.length_b   1.000
_cell.length_c   1.000
_cell.angle_alpha   90.00
_cell.angle_beta   90.00
_cell.angle_gamma   90.00
#
_symmetry.space_group_name_H-M   'P 1'
#
loop_
_entity.id
_entity.type
_entity.pdbx_description
1 polymer ?
#
loop_
_entity_poly.entity_id
_entity_poly.type
_entity_poly.pdbx_seq_one_letter_code
_entity_poly.pdbx_strand_id
1 'polypeptide(L)' 'MKYKLRIYFKTGSNKGNLRKEEFFPTKELMQERYEELFNSKDYALNPTTWELIGDEWLRIF' A
#
# COMPACT_ATOMS: atom_id res chain seq x y z
N MET A 1 -4.38 14.17 -2.93
CA MET A 1 -4.57 13.10 -1.93
C MET A 1 -3.22 12.84 -1.28
N LYS A 2 -3.15 12.85 0.05
CA LYS A 2 -1.86 12.80 0.78
C LYS A 2 -1.42 11.39 1.16
N TYR A 3 -2.28 10.39 0.99
CA TYR A 3 -2.02 9.02 1.41
C TYR A 3 -2.20 8.09 0.24
N LYS A 4 -1.39 7.03 0.17
CA LYS A 4 -1.58 5.97 -0.81
C LYS A 4 -1.19 4.59 -0.28
N LEU A 5 -1.83 3.57 -0.84
CA LEU A 5 -1.44 2.18 -0.72
C LEU A 5 -0.78 1.71 -2.02
N ARG A 6 0.38 1.07 -1.90
CA ARG A 6 0.98 0.30 -2.99
C ARG A 6 0.59 -1.17 -2.83
N ILE A 7 -0.01 -1.75 -3.87
CA ILE A 7 -0.48 -3.13 -3.88
C ILE A 7 0.32 -3.92 -4.91
N TYR A 8 0.74 -5.13 -4.56
CA TYR A 8 1.66 -5.94 -5.36
C TYR A 8 0.98 -7.18 -5.94
N PHE A 9 1.57 -7.73 -7.01
CA PHE A 9 1.19 -9.06 -7.47
C PHE A 9 1.62 -10.11 -6.44
N LYS A 10 0.69 -10.98 -6.04
CA LYS A 10 0.95 -12.04 -5.03
C LYS A 10 1.46 -13.35 -5.63
N THR A 11 1.26 -13.57 -6.93
CA THR A 11 1.57 -14.82 -7.64
C THR A 11 2.07 -14.55 -9.06
N GLY A 12 2.56 -15.61 -9.73
CA GLY A 12 3.05 -15.56 -11.11
C GLY A 12 4.46 -14.97 -11.26
N SER A 13 4.91 -14.80 -12.50
CA SER A 13 6.24 -14.27 -12.83
C SER A 13 6.47 -12.83 -12.34
N ASN A 14 5.39 -12.08 -12.12
CA ASN A 14 5.44 -10.70 -11.63
C ASN A 14 5.30 -10.59 -10.11
N LYS A 15 5.31 -11.71 -9.37
CA LYS A 15 5.15 -11.70 -7.92
C LYS A 15 6.14 -10.72 -7.26
N GLY A 16 5.61 -9.83 -6.41
CA GLY A 16 6.37 -8.76 -5.74
C GLY A 16 6.44 -7.44 -6.51
N ASN A 17 6.13 -7.43 -7.82
CA ASN A 17 6.08 -6.19 -8.58
C ASN A 17 4.83 -5.37 -8.22
N LEU A 18 4.95 -4.03 -8.34
CA LEU A 18 3.84 -3.12 -8.14
C LEU A 18 2.72 -3.44 -9.14
N ARG A 19 1.52 -3.68 -8.62
CA ARG A 19 0.32 -3.94 -9.40
C ARG A 19 -0.51 -2.68 -9.58
N LYS A 20 -0.75 -1.94 -8.51
CA LYS A 20 -1.50 -0.68 -8.52
C LYS A 20 -1.21 0.19 -7.31
N GLU A 21 -1.57 1.47 -7.43
CA GLU A 21 -1.63 2.42 -6.34
C GLU A 21 -3.09 2.83 -6.11
N GLU A 22 -3.52 2.87 -4.84
CA GLU A 22 -4.81 3.44 -4.42
C GLU A 22 -4.52 4.71 -3.60
N PHE A 23 -5.24 5.80 -3.82
CA PHE A 23 -5.02 7.09 -3.17
C PHE A 23 -6.18 7.47 -2.26
N PHE A 24 -5.88 8.11 -1.13
CA PHE A 24 -6.84 8.41 -0.08
C PHE A 24 -6.71 9.85 0.42
N PRO A 25 -7.83 10.50 0.81
CA PRO A 25 -7.80 11.85 1.35
C PRO A 25 -7.33 11.89 2.81
N THR A 26 -7.53 10.81 3.59
CA THR A 26 -7.14 10.71 5.00
C THR A 26 -6.33 9.42 5.28
N LYS A 27 -5.61 9.40 6.40
CA LYS A 27 -4.80 8.25 6.82
C LYS A 27 -5.69 7.08 7.23
N GLU A 28 -6.81 7.38 7.87
CA GLU A 28 -7.76 6.41 8.42
C GLU A 28 -8.39 5.56 7.31
N LEU A 29 -8.81 6.18 6.20
CA LEU A 29 -9.36 5.44 5.05
C LEU A 29 -8.32 4.55 4.38
N MET A 30 -7.07 5.02 4.30
CA MET A 30 -5.96 4.20 3.81
C MET A 30 -5.69 3.02 4.76
N GLN A 31 -5.74 3.24 6.07
CA GLN A 31 -5.51 2.22 7.09
C GLN A 31 -6.62 1.16 7.08
N GLU A 32 -7.89 1.57 7.00
CA GLU A 32 -9.04 0.66 6.85
C GLU A 32 -8.85 -0.25 5.63
N ARG A 33 -8.48 0.35 4.48
CA ARG A 33 -8.21 -0.41 3.26
C ARG A 33 -6.98 -1.32 3.37
N TYR A 34 -5.96 -0.93 4.13
CA TYR A 34 -4.81 -1.78 4.41
C TYR A 34 -5.24 -3.03 5.19
N GLU A 35 -6.05 -2.85 6.23
CA GLU A 35 -6.54 -3.93 7.09
C GLU A 35 -7.41 -4.93 6.32
N GLU A 36 -8.26 -4.46 5.40
CA GLU A 36 -9.03 -5.31 4.49
C GLU A 36 -8.16 -6.22 3.61
N LEU A 37 -6.99 -5.72 3.20
CA LEU A 37 -6.08 -6.40 2.28
C LEU A 37 -4.98 -7.21 2.99
N PHE A 38 -4.77 -6.94 4.27
CA PHE A 38 -3.70 -7.54 5.07
C PHE A 38 -3.92 -9.03 5.24
N ASN A 39 -2.84 -9.79 5.05
CA ASN A 39 -2.82 -11.20 5.33
C ASN A 39 -1.46 -11.57 5.95
N SER A 40 -1.50 -12.16 7.15
CA SER A 40 -0.30 -12.55 7.89
C SER A 40 0.56 -13.58 7.14
N LYS A 41 -0.01 -14.32 6.19
CA LYS A 41 0.70 -15.31 5.36
C LYS A 41 1.40 -14.71 4.14
N ASP A 42 1.08 -13.47 3.77
CA ASP A 42 1.61 -12.84 2.56
C ASP A 42 3.02 -12.23 2.75
N TYR A 43 3.60 -12.31 3.95
CA TYR A 43 4.94 -11.77 4.27
C TYR A 43 5.15 -10.37 3.68
N ALA A 44 6.19 -10.19 2.84
CA ALA A 44 6.55 -8.93 2.19
C ALA A 44 5.64 -8.52 1.01
N LEU A 45 4.56 -9.27 0.74
CA LEU A 45 3.60 -9.00 -0.34
C LEU A 45 2.33 -8.31 0.16
N ASN A 46 2.26 -8.01 1.45
CA ASN A 46 1.25 -7.10 1.96
C ASN A 46 1.40 -5.71 1.30
N PRO A 47 0.31 -4.94 1.19
CA PRO A 47 0.40 -3.57 0.72
C PRO A 47 1.39 -2.75 1.56
N THR A 48 1.92 -1.66 1.00
CA THR A 48 2.70 -0.69 1.79
C THR A 48 2.01 0.65 1.80
N THR A 49 2.07 1.35 2.92
CA THR A 49 1.43 2.66 3.10
C THR A 49 2.42 3.78 2.94
N TRP A 50 1.96 4.88 2.36
CA TRP A 50 2.78 6.04 2.05
C TRP A 50 2.02 7.32 2.33
N GLU A 51 2.75 8.33 2.81
CA GLU A 51 2.27 9.69 3.02
C GLU A 51 3.11 10.67 2.20
N LEU A 52 2.45 11.67 1.63
CA LEU A 52 3.08 12.77 0.91
C LEU A 52 3.41 13.88 1.90
N ILE A 53 4.70 14.08 2.17
CA ILE A 53 5.22 15.14 3.02
C ILE A 53 6.01 16.11 2.15
N GLY A 54 5.51 17.33 1.99
CA GLY A 54 5.99 18.25 0.96
C GLY A 54 5.74 17.68 -0.43
N ASP A 55 6.82 17.46 -1.18
CA ASP A 55 6.79 16.85 -2.52
C ASP A 55 7.30 15.40 -2.54
N GLU A 56 7.57 14.82 -1.36
CA GLU A 56 8.15 13.48 -1.24
C GLU A 56 7.18 12.46 -0.64
N TRP A 57 7.16 11.26 -1.22
CA TRP A 57 6.42 10.12 -0.68
C TRP A 57 7.28 9.35 0.30
N LEU A 58 6.87 9.34 1.56
CA LEU A 58 7.52 8.59 2.63
C LEU A 58 6.71 7.36 3.01
N ARG A 59 7.39 6.23 3.15
CA ARG A 59 6.75 4.97 3.56
C ARG A 59 6.50 4.99 5.06
N ILE A 60 5.30 4.61 5.47
CA ILE A 60 4.90 4.56 6.88
C ILE A 60 5.06 3.14 7.45
N PHE A 61 4.58 2.12 6.74
CA PHE A 61 4.72 0.68 7.10
C PHE A 61 4.75 -0.24 5.86
#